data_AF-A0A4C1Y9F8-F1
#
_entry.id   AF-A0A4C1Y9F8-F1
#
_cell.length_a   1.000
_cell.length_b   1.000
_cell.length_c   1.000
_cell.angle_alpha   90.00
_cell.angle_beta   90.00
_cell.angle_gamma   90.00
#
_symmetry.space_group_name_H-M   'P 1'
#
loop_
_entity.id
_entity.type
_entity.pdbx_description
1 polymer ?
#
loop_
_entity_poly.entity_id
_entity_poly.type
_entity_poly.pdbx_seq_one_letter_code
_entity_poly.pdbx_strand_id
1 'polypeptide(L)'
;MSIFDPLGLLCPVTIKGKILMQRIWRSGIGWDDVLLERDYAKWVDYLDEVRKLSQLRIPRCYALRSSKIELHVFGDASEHAYAAVAYWRAVRPDGTVHLALVAGKSRVAPNKVMSIPRLELQAALLACRLATNIKGARDRDRT
;
A
#
# COMPACT_ATOMS: atom_id res chain seq x y z
N MET A 1 6.26 16.06 -2.21
CA MET A 1 5.59 15.37 -3.34
C MET A 1 4.37 14.64 -2.79
N SER A 2 3.16 15.12 -3.05
CA SER A 2 1.93 14.44 -2.60
C SER A 2 1.34 13.67 -3.78
N ILE A 3 1.48 12.34 -3.77
CA ILE A 3 0.76 11.45 -4.68
C ILE A 3 -0.63 11.24 -4.08
N PHE A 4 -1.67 11.65 -4.80
CA PHE A 4 -3.05 11.46 -4.36
C PHE A 4 -3.46 10.00 -4.60
N ASP A 5 -3.50 9.22 -3.52
CA ASP A 5 -3.87 7.80 -3.53
C ASP A 5 -4.75 7.48 -2.30
N PRO A 6 -6.04 7.87 -2.32
CA PRO A 6 -6.93 7.75 -1.16
C PRO A 6 -7.20 6.28 -0.78
N LEU A 7 -7.15 5.37 -1.75
CA LEU A 7 -7.37 3.93 -1.55
C LEU A 7 -6.06 3.17 -1.31
N GLY A 8 -4.89 3.80 -1.47
CA GLY A 8 -3.60 3.17 -1.28
C GLY A 8 -3.29 2.09 -2.34
N LEU A 9 -3.82 2.20 -3.55
CA LEU A 9 -3.60 1.23 -4.63
C LEU A 9 -2.18 1.29 -5.17
N LEU A 10 -1.54 2.45 -5.04
CA LEU A 10 -0.15 2.71 -5.43
C LEU A 10 0.81 2.52 -4.25
N CYS A 11 0.36 1.91 -3.14
CA CYS A 11 1.21 1.60 -1.98
C CYS A 11 2.55 0.91 -2.35
N PRO A 12 2.59 -0.07 -3.27
CA PRO A 12 3.85 -0.73 -3.65
C PRO A 12 4.90 0.20 -4.25
N VAL A 13 4.47 1.27 -4.93
CA VAL A 13 5.38 2.27 -5.52
C VAL A 13 5.66 3.39 -4.53
N THR A 14 4.63 3.94 -3.90
CA THR A 14 4.78 5.08 -2.96
C THR A 14 5.63 4.71 -1.74
N ILE A 15 5.63 3.46 -1.28
CA ILE A 15 6.44 3.04 -0.13
C ILE A 15 7.94 3.12 -0.41
N LYS A 16 8.39 2.81 -1.64
CA LYS A 16 9.80 2.89 -2.04
C LYS A 16 10.33 4.33 -1.89
N GLY A 17 9.59 5.30 -2.40
CA GLY A 17 9.92 6.71 -2.27
C GLY A 17 9.95 7.19 -0.81
N LYS A 18 9.01 6.71 0.02
CA LYS A 18 8.99 7.03 1.46
C LYS A 18 10.18 6.43 2.22
N ILE A 19 10.58 5.19 1.91
CA ILE A 19 11.78 4.56 2.48
C ILE A 19 13.03 5.33 2.05
N LEU A 20 13.14 5.69 0.77
CA LEU A 20 14.25 6.48 0.25
C LEU A 20 14.37 7.84 0.95
N MET A 21 13.24 8.54 1.10
CA MET A 21 13.18 9.82 1.81
C MET A 21 13.62 9.68 3.27
N GLN A 22 13.11 8.65 3.97
CA GLN A 22 13.53 8.37 5.35
C GLN A 22 15.04 8.12 5.45
N ARG A 23 15.63 7.42 4.48
CA ARG A 23 17.08 7.17 4.43
C ARG A 23 17.89 8.46 4.23
N ILE A 24 17.48 9.31 3.30
CA ILE A 24 18.14 10.60 3.04
C ILE A 24 18.08 11.48 4.29
N TRP A 25 16.93 11.59 4.95
CA TRP A 25 16.83 12.37 6.19
C TRP A 25 17.72 11.84 7.32
N ARG A 26 17.95 10.52 7.40
CA ARG A 26 18.88 9.94 8.37
C ARG A 26 20.35 10.28 8.07
N SER A 27 20.69 10.66 6.85
CA SER A 27 22.06 11.03 6.49
C SER A 27 22.47 12.42 6.96
N GLY A 28 21.54 13.21 7.50
CA GLY A 28 21.81 14.55 8.02
C GLY A 28 21.98 15.64 6.94
N ILE A 29 21.74 15.28 5.68
CA ILE A 29 21.75 16.22 4.54
C ILE A 29 20.62 17.23 4.73
N GLY A 30 20.95 18.52 4.62
CA GLY A 30 20.01 19.63 4.66
C GLY A 30 19.08 19.64 3.46
N TRP A 31 18.06 20.49 3.50
CA TRP A 31 17.06 20.54 2.43
C TRP A 31 17.64 21.03 1.09
N ASP A 32 18.59 21.97 1.15
CA ASP A 32 19.21 22.60 -0.02
C ASP A 32 20.58 21.98 -0.38
N ASP A 33 21.00 20.96 0.38
CA ASP A 33 22.27 20.28 0.17
C ASP A 33 22.19 19.28 -0.98
N VAL A 34 23.31 19.11 -1.68
CA VAL A 34 23.42 18.13 -2.78
C VAL A 34 23.34 16.71 -2.22
N LEU A 35 22.47 15.89 -2.82
CA LEU A 35 22.35 14.47 -2.47
C LEU A 35 23.63 13.71 -2.81
N LEU A 36 23.97 12.72 -1.97
CA LEU A 36 25.00 11.75 -2.30
C LEU A 36 24.64 11.02 -3.61
N GLU A 37 25.64 10.77 -4.45
CA GLU A 37 25.46 10.17 -5.78
C GLU A 37 24.62 8.87 -5.75
N ARG A 38 24.86 8.02 -4.74
CA ARG A 38 24.10 6.77 -4.52
C ARG A 38 22.61 6.99 -4.26
N ASP A 39 22.26 8.08 -3.58
CA ASP A 39 20.89 8.40 -3.17
C ASP A 39 20.18 9.12 -4.31
N TYR A 40 20.91 9.97 -5.04
CA TYR A 40 20.46 10.59 -6.29
C TYR A 40 20.13 9.54 -7.36
N ALA A 41 21.01 8.56 -7.61
CA ALA A 41 20.77 7.50 -8.58
C ALA A 41 19.46 6.73 -8.27
N LYS A 42 19.28 6.31 -7.01
CA LYS A 42 18.04 5.65 -6.56
C LYS A 42 16.81 6.55 -6.64
N TRP A 43 16.99 7.86 -6.49
CA TRP A 43 15.91 8.83 -6.66
C TRP A 43 15.48 8.92 -8.12
N VAL A 44 16.43 8.97 -9.05
CA VAL A 44 16.16 8.94 -10.49
C VAL A 44 15.44 7.66 -10.90
N ASP A 45 15.92 6.49 -10.44
CA ASP A 45 15.27 5.20 -10.70
C ASP A 45 13.82 5.18 -10.19
N TYR A 46 13.59 5.71 -8.98
CA TYR A 46 12.27 5.83 -8.41
C TYR A 46 11.35 6.74 -9.23
N LEU A 47 11.86 7.88 -9.72
CA LEU A 47 11.10 8.77 -10.58
C LEU A 47 10.70 8.10 -11.89
N ASP A 48 11.56 7.26 -12.47
CA ASP A 48 11.23 6.47 -13.65
C ASP A 48 10.14 5.42 -13.38
N GLU A 49 10.17 4.75 -12.22
CA GLU A 49 9.06 3.89 -11.79
C GLU A 49 7.74 4.66 -11.66
N VAL A 50 7.77 5.87 -11.07
CA VAL A 50 6.60 6.73 -10.94
C VAL A 50 6.07 7.16 -12.31
N ARG A 51 6.93 7.47 -13.28
CA ARG A 51 6.50 7.83 -14.65
C ARG A 51 5.73 6.69 -15.32
N LYS A 52 6.13 5.43 -15.09
CA LYS A 52 5.44 4.25 -15.61
C LYS A 52 4.02 4.09 -15.06
N LEU A 53 3.68 4.68 -13.92
CA LEU A 53 2.32 4.66 -13.38
C LEU A 53 1.28 5.31 -14.30
N SER A 54 1.69 6.22 -15.19
CA SER A 54 0.80 6.82 -16.20
C SER A 54 0.16 5.79 -17.14
N GLN A 55 0.81 4.64 -17.31
CA GLN A 55 0.33 3.53 -18.15
C GLN A 55 -0.56 2.55 -17.37
N LEU A 56 -0.52 2.60 -16.02
CA LEU A 56 -1.33 1.70 -15.19
C LEU A 56 -2.82 2.03 -15.37
N ARG A 57 -3.63 0.98 -15.53
CA ARG A 57 -5.09 1.06 -15.59
C ARG A 57 -5.66 0.16 -14.52
N ILE A 58 -6.38 0.75 -13.57
CA ILE A 58 -7.06 0.02 -12.51
C ILE A 58 -8.56 0.09 -12.78
N PRO A 59 -9.27 -1.05 -12.90
CA PRO A 59 -10.72 -1.06 -13.02
C PRO A 59 -11.37 -0.38 -11.81
N ARG A 60 -12.22 0.63 -12.05
CA ARG A 60 -12.93 1.33 -10.96
C ARG A 60 -14.04 0.49 -10.34
N CYS A 61 -14.65 -0.39 -11.13
CA CYS A 61 -15.73 -1.26 -10.68
C CYS A 61 -15.19 -2.66 -10.42
N TYR A 62 -15.55 -3.25 -9.28
CA TYR A 62 -15.15 -4.61 -8.92
C TYR A 62 -15.91 -5.69 -9.69
N ALA A 63 -17.02 -5.35 -10.36
CA ALA A 63 -17.85 -6.24 -11.19
C ALA A 63 -18.18 -7.60 -10.52
N LEU A 64 -18.44 -7.58 -9.21
CA LEU A 64 -18.67 -8.77 -8.40
C LEU A 64 -20.10 -9.30 -8.61
N ARG A 65 -20.33 -10.02 -9.71
CA ARG A 65 -21.60 -10.72 -9.97
C ARG A 65 -21.61 -12.06 -9.24
N SER A 66 -21.78 -12.03 -7.91
CA SER A 66 -21.88 -13.23 -7.08
C SER A 66 -22.71 -13.00 -5.82
N SER A 67 -23.42 -14.03 -5.37
CA SER A 67 -24.10 -14.08 -4.08
C SER A 67 -23.14 -14.28 -2.90
N LYS A 68 -21.93 -14.79 -3.15
CA LYS A 68 -20.91 -15.04 -2.12
C LYS A 68 -19.68 -14.17 -2.38
N ILE A 69 -19.62 -13.04 -1.67
CA ILE A 69 -18.49 -12.10 -1.71
C ILE A 69 -17.79 -12.11 -0.35
N GLU A 70 -16.50 -12.39 -0.36
CA GLU A 70 -15.64 -12.45 0.82
C GLU A 70 -14.62 -11.31 0.81
N LEU A 71 -14.35 -10.73 1.97
CA LEU A 71 -13.25 -9.77 2.14
C LEU A 71 -12.02 -10.51 2.65
N HIS A 72 -10.97 -10.54 1.85
CA HIS A 72 -9.68 -11.13 2.23
C HIS A 72 -8.71 -10.00 2.51
N VAL A 73 -8.09 -9.99 3.69
CA VAL A 73 -7.13 -8.96 4.07
C VAL A 73 -5.83 -9.62 4.51
N PHE A 74 -4.74 -9.12 3.95
CA PHE A 74 -3.39 -9.60 4.22
C PHE A 74 -2.60 -8.46 4.87
N GLY A 75 -1.79 -8.81 5.87
CA GLY A 75 -0.81 -7.92 6.47
C GLY A 75 0.56 -8.56 6.38
N ASP A 76 1.59 -7.74 6.14
CA ASP A 76 2.97 -8.20 6.05
C ASP A 76 3.91 -7.11 6.58
N ALA A 77 5.07 -7.51 7.10
CA ALA A 77 6.08 -6.60 7.60
C ALA A 77 7.51 -6.97 7.22
N SER A 78 8.34 -5.95 7.17
CA SER A 78 9.78 -6.04 6.95
C SER A 78 10.49 -5.04 7.85
N GLU A 79 11.82 -5.10 7.89
CA GLU A 79 12.66 -4.13 8.61
C GLU A 79 12.43 -2.67 8.16
N HIS A 80 11.97 -2.48 6.92
CA HIS A 80 11.86 -1.16 6.30
C HIS A 80 10.43 -0.62 6.27
N ALA A 81 9.43 -1.49 6.24
CA ALA A 81 8.03 -1.10 6.14
C ALA A 81 7.10 -2.23 6.56
N TYR A 82 5.88 -1.87 6.95
CA TYR A 82 4.77 -2.80 7.15
C TYR A 82 3.54 -2.30 6.38
N ALA A 83 2.73 -3.23 5.91
CA ALA A 83 1.61 -2.93 5.04
C ALA A 83 0.44 -3.89 5.27
N ALA A 84 -0.73 -3.46 4.80
CA ALA A 84 -1.89 -4.31 4.67
C ALA A 84 -2.60 -4.04 3.35
N VAL A 85 -3.22 -5.07 2.79
CA VAL A 85 -3.95 -5.01 1.53
C VAL A 85 -5.24 -5.82 1.62
N ALA A 86 -6.31 -5.29 1.04
CA ALA A 86 -7.62 -5.91 1.06
C ALA A 86 -8.11 -6.22 -0.36
N TYR A 87 -8.63 -7.43 -0.55
CA TYR A 87 -9.20 -7.92 -1.79
C TYR A 87 -10.64 -8.36 -1.58
N TRP A 88 -11.51 -8.03 -2.54
CA TRP A 88 -12.77 -8.72 -2.70
C TRP A 88 -12.54 -10.02 -3.45
N ARG A 89 -13.07 -11.11 -2.92
CA ARG A 89 -13.14 -12.39 -3.59
C ARG A 89 -14.60 -12.73 -3.87
N ALA A 90 -14.93 -13.00 -5.12
CA ALA A 90 -16.24 -13.46 -5.54
C ALA A 90 -16.10 -14.78 -6.31
N VAL A 91 -16.94 -15.76 -5.98
CA VAL A 91 -17.05 -17.00 -6.75
C VAL A 91 -18.25 -16.87 -7.68
N ARG A 92 -18.02 -16.85 -8.99
CA ARG A 92 -19.09 -16.76 -9.99
C ARG A 92 -19.88 -18.08 -10.06
N PRO A 93 -21.09 -18.08 -10.64
CA PRO A 93 -21.91 -19.30 -10.76
C PRO A 93 -21.25 -20.42 -11.55
N ASP A 94 -20.33 -20.09 -12.46
CA ASP A 94 -19.51 -21.03 -13.24
C ASP A 94 -18.32 -21.62 -12.45
N GLY A 95 -18.18 -21.26 -11.17
CA GLY A 95 -17.08 -21.68 -10.30
C GLY A 95 -15.81 -20.84 -10.41
N THR A 96 -15.76 -19.87 -11.34
CA THR A 96 -14.56 -19.02 -11.51
C THR A 96 -14.42 -18.02 -10.36
N VAL A 97 -13.19 -17.84 -9.88
CA VAL A 97 -12.88 -16.90 -8.79
C VAL A 97 -12.44 -15.58 -9.39
N HIS A 98 -13.14 -14.51 -9.03
CA HIS A 98 -12.76 -13.15 -9.36
C HIS A 98 -12.21 -12.44 -8.12
N LEU A 99 -10.99 -11.91 -8.24
CA LEU A 99 -10.32 -11.13 -7.21
C LEU A 99 -10.23 -9.67 -7.64
N ALA A 100 -10.53 -8.75 -6.73
CA ALA A 100 -10.40 -7.32 -6.99
C ALA A 100 -9.72 -6.62 -5.81
N LEU A 101 -8.63 -5.89 -6.09
CA LEU A 101 -7.94 -5.05 -5.11
C LEU A 101 -8.85 -3.90 -4.70
N VAL A 102 -9.11 -3.77 -3.40
CA VAL A 102 -10.04 -2.78 -2.84
C VAL A 102 -9.26 -1.57 -2.32
N ALA A 103 -8.28 -1.86 -1.47
CA ALA A 103 -7.48 -0.83 -0.84
C ALA A 103 -6.18 -1.43 -0.32
N GLY A 104 -5.14 -0.61 -0.28
CA GLY A 104 -3.87 -0.89 0.36
C GLY A 104 -3.56 0.16 1.41
N LYS A 105 -2.69 -0.16 2.34
CA LYS A 105 -2.10 0.83 3.24
C LYS A 105 -0.70 0.38 3.62
N SER A 106 0.27 1.25 3.43
CA SER A 106 1.67 1.01 3.81
C SER A 106 2.18 2.11 4.72
N ARG A 107 3.10 1.72 5.62
CA ARG A 107 3.81 2.63 6.53
C ARG A 107 5.28 2.24 6.56
N VAL A 108 6.14 3.25 6.55
CA VAL A 108 7.59 3.04 6.75
C VAL A 108 7.80 2.62 8.21
N ALA A 109 8.69 1.66 8.43
CA ALA A 109 9.08 1.26 9.78
C ALA A 109 9.67 2.47 10.52
N PRO A 110 9.43 2.62 11.83
CA PRO A 110 9.98 3.73 12.60
C PRO A 110 11.50 3.78 12.58
N ASN A 111 12.08 4.97 12.81
CA ASN A 111 13.53 5.13 12.93
C ASN A 111 14.10 4.40 14.14
N LYS A 112 13.31 4.28 15.21
CA LYS A 112 13.66 3.43 16.34
C LYS A 112 13.54 1.98 15.93
N VAL A 113 14.63 1.22 16.07
CA VAL A 113 14.67 -0.22 15.78
C VAL A 113 13.55 -0.92 16.55
N MET A 114 12.71 -1.63 15.80
CA MET A 114 11.66 -2.50 16.31
C MET A 114 11.92 -3.91 15.81
N SER A 115 11.59 -4.91 16.64
CA SER A 115 11.68 -6.30 16.20
C SER A 115 10.66 -6.61 15.11
N ILE A 116 11.01 -7.52 14.21
CA ILE A 116 10.11 -8.00 13.14
C ILE A 116 8.75 -8.45 13.70
N PRO A 117 8.66 -9.28 14.76
CA PRO A 117 7.36 -9.68 15.31
C PRO A 117 6.48 -8.49 15.75
N ARG A 118 7.09 -7.40 16.23
CA ARG A 118 6.34 -6.19 16.60
C ARG A 118 5.83 -5.45 15.38
N LEU A 119 6.58 -5.44 14.28
CA LEU A 119 6.14 -4.87 13.01
C LEU A 119 5.05 -5.72 12.36
N GLU A 120 5.13 -7.06 12.44
CA GLU A 120 4.06 -7.97 12.03
C GLU A 120 2.76 -7.70 12.80
N LEU A 121 2.85 -7.48 14.11
CA LEU A 121 1.69 -7.09 14.91
C LEU A 121 1.10 -5.74 14.46
N GLN A 122 1.94 -4.78 14.05
CA GLN A 122 1.45 -3.53 13.47
C GLN A 122 0.80 -3.73 12.10
N ALA A 123 1.32 -4.63 11.26
CA ALA A 123 0.71 -5.01 9.99
C ALA A 123 -0.67 -5.66 10.20
N ALA A 124 -0.78 -6.58 11.15
CA ALA A 124 -2.04 -7.21 11.53
C ALA A 124 -3.06 -6.19 12.06
N LEU A 125 -2.64 -5.25 12.92
CA LEU A 125 -3.50 -4.17 13.38
C LEU A 125 -3.97 -3.27 12.21
N LEU A 126 -3.07 -2.98 11.27
CA LEU A 126 -3.38 -2.20 10.07
C LEU A 126 -4.41 -2.94 9.19
N ALA A 127 -4.25 -4.25 9.02
CA ALA A 127 -5.17 -5.11 8.30
C ALA A 127 -6.57 -5.12 8.94
N CYS A 128 -6.67 -5.30 10.27
CA CYS A 128 -7.95 -5.26 10.98
C CYS A 128 -8.66 -3.91 10.81
N ARG A 129 -7.92 -2.79 10.94
CA ARG A 129 -8.48 -1.44 10.73
C ARG A 129 -8.95 -1.23 9.29
N LEU A 130 -8.18 -1.71 8.31
CA LEU A 130 -8.54 -1.65 6.90
C LEU A 130 -9.84 -2.43 6.64
N ALA A 131 -9.95 -3.64 7.20
CA ALA A 131 -11.15 -4.47 7.09
C ALA A 131 -12.39 -3.78 7.68
N THR A 132 -12.28 -3.21 8.88
CA THR A 132 -13.39 -2.49 9.54
C THR A 132 -13.84 -1.29 8.72
N ASN A 133 -12.90 -0.51 8.19
CA ASN A 133 -13.22 0.65 7.36
C ASN A 133 -13.95 0.26 6.06
N ILE A 134 -13.51 -0.81 5.40
CA ILE A 134 -14.13 -1.30 4.16
C ILE A 134 -15.54 -1.84 4.44
N LYS A 135 -15.72 -2.60 5.53
CA LYS A 135 -17.04 -3.11 5.93
C LYS A 135 -18.01 -1.96 6.23
N GLY A 136 -17.57 -1.00 7.05
CA GLY A 136 -18.40 0.16 7.38
C GLY A 136 -18.73 1.07 6.19
N ALA A 137 -17.88 1.13 5.16
CA ALA A 137 -18.20 1.82 3.92
C ALA A 137 -19.30 1.10 3.12
N ARG A 138 -19.22 -0.23 3.03
CA ARG A 138 -20.21 -1.05 2.32
C ARG A 138 -21.60 -1.00 2.95
N ASP A 139 -21.68 -0.90 4.28
CA ASP A 139 -22.96 -0.83 4.98
C ASP A 139 -23.69 0.50 4.73
N ARG A 140 -22.95 1.60 4.53
CA ARG A 140 -23.51 2.91 4.19
C ARG A 140 -24.04 3.01 2.75
N ASP A 141 -23.45 2.27 1.81
CA ASP A 141 -23.92 2.24 0.42
C ASP A 141 -25.22 1.43 0.24
N ARG A 142 -25.71 0.76 1.30
CA ARG A 142 -26.93 -0.05 1.30
C ARG A 142 -28.14 0.63 1.96
N THR A 143 -27.96 1.80 2.57
CA THR A 143 -29.02 2.65 3.14
C THR A 143 -29.34 3.79 2.19
#